data_AF-A0A7C6QXI0-F1
#
_entry.id   AF-A0A7C6QXI0-F1
#
_cell.length_a   1.000
_cell.length_b   1.000
_cell.length_c   1.000
_cell.angle_alpha   90.00
_cell.angle_beta   90.00
_cell.angle_gamma   90.00
#
_symmetry.space_group_name_H-M   'P 1'
#
loop_
_entity.id
_entity.type
_entity.pdbx_description
1 polymer ?
#
loop_
_entity_poly.entity_id
_entity_poly.type
_entity_poly.pdbx_seq_one_letter_code
_entity_poly.pdbx_strand_id
1 'polypeptide(L)'
;MKKKIAMSLIIIGLVSALIGGATFAIFTSTATNADNTFAAGTVKIAAGDVVQTSALTVSNLAPGDVYSGKFTVSNTGSLELRFDTTANASGALFSGANPAVITIDPAFVSDVVLAPGASVDVPFTVSFPIAADNSYQGASGTFNFTVSAEQLKNNP
;
A
#
# COMPACT_ATOMS: atom_id res chain seq x y z
N MET A 1 -36.53 -40.97 38.48
CA MET A 1 -35.74 -39.73 38.74
C MET A 1 -34.35 -39.77 38.10
N LYS A 2 -33.54 -40.82 38.34
CA LYS A 2 -32.18 -40.98 37.74
C LYS A 2 -32.12 -40.90 36.20
N LYS A 3 -33.08 -41.50 35.48
CA LYS A 3 -33.15 -41.44 34.00
C LYS A 3 -33.40 -40.02 33.44
N LYS A 4 -34.15 -39.18 34.15
CA LYS A 4 -34.43 -37.79 33.73
C LYS A 4 -33.22 -36.88 33.94
N ILE A 5 -32.45 -37.13 35.01
CA ILE A 5 -31.18 -36.41 35.28
C ILE A 5 -30.12 -36.78 34.24
N ALA A 6 -29.96 -38.07 33.93
CA ALA A 6 -29.02 -38.51 32.90
C ALA A 6 -29.34 -37.91 31.52
N MET A 7 -30.63 -37.86 31.15
CA MET A 7 -31.06 -37.27 29.89
C MET A 7 -30.80 -35.75 29.83
N SER A 8 -30.99 -35.04 30.95
CA SER A 8 -30.64 -33.61 31.05
C SER A 8 -29.13 -33.35 30.92
N LEU A 9 -28.29 -34.22 31.50
CA LEU A 9 -26.83 -34.08 31.41
C LEU A 9 -26.32 -34.29 29.97
N ILE A 10 -26.94 -35.23 29.23
CA ILE A 10 -26.65 -35.47 27.81
C ILE A 10 -27.04 -34.26 26.96
N ILE A 11 -28.21 -33.66 27.20
CA ILE A 11 -28.67 -32.47 26.46
C ILE A 11 -27.75 -31.28 26.72
N ILE A 12 -27.35 -31.04 27.97
CA ILE A 12 -26.41 -29.96 28.32
C ILE A 12 -25.06 -30.19 27.64
N GLY A 13 -24.56 -31.45 27.64
CA GLY A 13 -23.33 -31.83 26.95
C GLY A 13 -23.40 -31.61 25.42
N LEU A 14 -24.55 -31.86 24.79
CA LEU A 14 -24.74 -31.56 23.37
C LEU A 14 -24.75 -30.05 23.11
N VAL A 15 -25.42 -29.26 23.93
CA VAL A 15 -25.48 -27.80 23.76
C VAL A 15 -24.10 -27.17 23.93
N SER A 16 -23.31 -27.61 24.91
CA SER A 16 -21.93 -27.12 25.08
C SER A 16 -21.00 -27.57 23.95
N ALA A 17 -21.19 -28.76 23.38
CA ALA A 17 -20.45 -29.21 22.20
C ALA A 17 -20.80 -28.40 20.93
N LEU A 18 -22.06 -27.98 20.75
CA LEU A 18 -22.47 -27.09 19.65
C LEU A 18 -21.87 -25.68 19.79
N ILE A 19 -21.82 -25.13 21.01
CA ILE A 19 -21.23 -23.79 21.25
C ILE A 19 -19.70 -23.83 21.09
N GLY A 20 -19.04 -24.91 21.51
CA GLY A 20 -17.60 -25.09 21.35
C GLY A 20 -17.16 -25.43 19.92
N GLY A 21 -18.03 -26.04 19.11
CA GLY A 21 -17.76 -26.38 17.72
C GLY A 21 -18.01 -25.24 16.73
N ALA A 22 -18.87 -24.27 17.09
CA ALA A 22 -19.26 -23.16 16.21
C ALA A 22 -18.30 -21.96 16.21
N THR A 23 -17.31 -21.91 17.11
CA THR A 23 -16.40 -20.76 17.26
C THR A 23 -14.98 -21.00 16.72
N PHE A 24 -14.76 -22.05 15.93
CA PHE A 24 -13.62 -22.08 14.99
C PHE A 24 -13.97 -21.26 13.75
N ALA A 25 -14.18 -19.97 13.94
CA ALA A 25 -14.13 -19.01 12.86
C ALA A 25 -12.67 -18.86 12.42
N ILE A 26 -12.22 -19.78 11.56
CA ILE A 26 -11.01 -19.60 10.76
C ILE A 26 -11.31 -18.47 9.77
N PHE A 27 -11.07 -17.23 10.17
CA PHE A 27 -10.98 -16.10 9.26
C PHE A 27 -9.49 -15.74 9.11
N THR A 28 -8.75 -16.65 8.51
CA THR A 28 -7.43 -16.34 7.95
C THR A 28 -7.48 -16.63 6.46
N SER A 29 -8.31 -15.88 5.73
CA SER A 29 -7.96 -15.63 4.34
C SER A 29 -7.02 -14.43 4.36
N THR A 30 -5.73 -14.68 4.59
CA THR A 30 -4.69 -13.79 4.05
C THR A 30 -4.65 -14.08 2.56
N ALA A 31 -5.69 -13.63 1.84
CA ALA A 31 -5.59 -13.49 0.40
C ALA A 31 -4.67 -12.30 0.17
N THR A 32 -3.36 -12.55 0.15
CA THR A 32 -2.45 -11.62 -0.50
C THR A 32 -2.92 -11.54 -1.94
N ASN A 33 -3.64 -10.48 -2.28
CA ASN A 33 -4.04 -10.17 -3.64
C ASN A 33 -2.75 -9.87 -4.42
N ALA A 34 -2.11 -10.92 -4.93
CA ALA A 34 -0.77 -10.87 -5.51
C ALA A 34 -0.68 -9.99 -6.78
N ASP A 35 -1.83 -9.58 -7.34
CA ASP A 35 -1.94 -8.85 -8.60
C ASP A 35 -2.59 -7.46 -8.46
N ASN A 36 -2.57 -6.91 -7.25
CA ASN A 36 -3.06 -5.57 -7.00
C ASN A 36 -2.04 -4.52 -7.50
N THR A 37 -2.11 -4.19 -8.79
CA THR A 37 -1.16 -3.27 -9.43
C THR A 37 -1.74 -1.88 -9.70
N PHE A 38 -1.05 -0.83 -9.24
CA PHE A 38 -1.28 0.54 -9.69
C PHE A 38 -0.50 0.84 -10.97
N ALA A 39 -1.19 1.35 -11.99
CA ALA A 39 -0.58 1.93 -13.18
C ALA A 39 -0.44 3.43 -13.00
N ALA A 40 0.75 3.89 -12.63
CA ALA A 40 1.08 5.31 -12.58
C ALA A 40 1.87 5.65 -13.86
N GLY A 41 1.48 6.72 -14.56
CA GLY A 41 1.95 7.00 -15.92
C GLY A 41 3.43 7.41 -16.03
N THR A 42 3.78 8.13 -17.09
CA THR A 42 5.14 8.63 -17.31
C THR A 42 5.29 10.08 -16.85
N VAL A 43 6.26 10.34 -15.97
CA VAL A 43 6.74 11.65 -15.55
C VAL A 43 7.90 12.05 -16.46
N LYS A 44 7.77 13.18 -17.15
CA LYS A 44 8.83 13.77 -17.95
C LYS A 44 9.50 14.88 -17.15
N ILE A 45 10.82 14.84 -17.05
CA ILE A 45 11.62 15.81 -16.30
C ILE A 45 12.77 16.35 -17.13
N ALA A 46 13.19 17.56 -16.83
CA ALA A 46 14.43 18.21 -17.21
C ALA A 46 15.09 18.82 -15.96
N ALA A 47 16.33 19.27 -16.07
CA ALA A 47 17.05 19.86 -14.94
C ALA A 47 16.30 21.09 -14.37
N GLY A 48 16.10 21.10 -13.05
CA GLY A 48 15.37 22.14 -12.31
C GLY A 48 13.87 21.87 -12.20
N ASP A 49 13.35 20.81 -12.81
CA ASP A 49 11.93 20.49 -12.73
C ASP A 49 11.55 19.87 -11.39
N VAL A 50 10.34 20.20 -10.93
CA VAL A 50 9.63 19.51 -9.85
C VAL A 50 8.26 19.12 -10.39
N VAL A 51 8.06 17.84 -10.67
CA VAL A 51 6.86 17.32 -11.36
C VAL A 51 6.14 16.33 -10.46
N GLN A 52 4.80 16.40 -10.45
CA GLN A 52 3.96 15.46 -9.71
C GLN A 52 3.28 14.48 -10.67
N THR A 53 3.17 13.22 -10.25
CA THR A 53 2.31 12.24 -10.94
C THR A 53 0.84 12.59 -10.75
N SER A 54 -0.02 12.03 -11.61
CA SER A 54 -1.46 12.03 -11.37
C SER A 54 -1.77 11.31 -10.05
N ALA A 55 -2.70 11.88 -9.29
CA ALA A 55 -3.13 11.27 -8.05
C ALA A 55 -3.83 9.92 -8.30
N LEU A 56 -3.41 8.91 -7.55
CA LEU A 56 -4.04 7.60 -7.49
C LEU A 56 -4.94 7.54 -6.27
N THR A 57 -6.09 6.89 -6.40
CA THR A 57 -7.02 6.68 -5.29
C THR A 57 -6.92 5.24 -4.81
N VAL A 58 -6.90 5.06 -3.49
CA VAL A 58 -6.98 3.77 -2.83
C VAL A 58 -8.14 3.77 -1.84
N SER A 59 -8.86 2.66 -1.77
CA SER A 59 -10.04 2.49 -0.92
C SER A 59 -10.29 1.01 -0.66
N ASN A 60 -11.10 0.69 0.35
CA ASN A 60 -11.53 -0.68 0.66
C ASN A 60 -10.35 -1.64 0.93
N LEU A 61 -9.28 -1.14 1.54
CA LEU A 61 -8.16 -1.97 1.99
C LEU A 61 -8.58 -2.81 3.21
N ALA A 62 -8.28 -4.11 3.17
CA ALA A 62 -8.37 -4.99 4.32
C ALA A 62 -7.03 -5.03 5.08
N PRO A 63 -7.04 -5.11 6.43
CA PRO A 63 -5.79 -5.17 7.20
C PRO A 63 -4.83 -6.24 6.69
N GLY A 64 -3.58 -5.86 6.42
CA GLY A 64 -2.55 -6.74 5.84
C GLY A 64 -2.45 -6.70 4.31
N ASP A 65 -3.34 -5.98 3.62
CA ASP A 65 -3.26 -5.81 2.18
C ASP A 65 -1.99 -5.08 1.74
N VAL A 66 -1.41 -5.53 0.62
CA VAL A 66 -0.29 -4.88 -0.05
C VAL A 66 -0.61 -4.75 -1.53
N TYR A 67 -0.51 -3.54 -2.05
CA TYR A 67 -0.67 -3.20 -3.45
C TYR A 67 0.69 -2.74 -3.99
N SER A 68 1.08 -3.21 -5.16
CA SER A 68 2.32 -2.83 -5.82
C SER A 68 2.03 -1.89 -6.98
N GLY A 69 2.99 -1.11 -7.42
CA GLY A 69 2.83 -0.22 -8.56
C GLY A 69 4.15 0.26 -9.09
N LYS A 70 4.10 0.92 -10.23
CA LYS A 70 5.25 1.64 -10.78
C LYS A 70 4.79 2.84 -11.58
N PHE A 71 5.65 3.85 -11.63
CA PHE A 71 5.58 4.93 -12.61
C PHE A 71 6.91 5.05 -13.34
N THR A 72 6.89 5.62 -14.54
CA THR A 72 8.11 5.80 -15.33
C THR A 72 8.59 7.24 -15.21
N VAL A 73 9.88 7.45 -14.95
CA VAL A 73 10.53 8.77 -15.02
C VAL A 73 11.36 8.83 -16.31
N SER A 74 11.26 9.93 -17.05
CA SER A 74 11.92 10.12 -18.34
C SER A 74 12.68 11.45 -18.37
N ASN A 75 13.99 11.39 -18.62
CA ASN A 75 14.80 12.59 -18.82
C ASN A 75 14.63 13.10 -20.25
N THR A 76 13.90 14.22 -20.40
CA THR A 76 13.67 14.89 -21.68
C THR A 76 14.66 16.02 -21.96
N GLY A 77 15.57 16.29 -21.02
CA GLY A 77 16.65 17.26 -21.18
C GLY A 77 17.80 16.76 -22.07
N SER A 78 18.76 17.65 -22.31
CA SER A 78 19.93 17.38 -23.13
C SER A 78 21.17 16.96 -22.34
N LEU A 79 21.09 16.96 -21.00
CA LEU A 79 22.20 16.64 -20.10
C LEU A 79 21.76 15.60 -19.08
N GLU A 80 22.75 14.94 -18.49
CA GLU A 80 22.54 14.05 -17.36
C GLU A 80 22.03 14.83 -16.14
N LEU A 81 21.05 14.24 -15.46
CA LEU A 81 20.46 14.75 -14.24
C LEU A 81 20.43 13.65 -13.18
N ARG A 82 20.29 14.06 -11.93
CA ARG A 82 19.82 13.22 -10.83
C ARG A 82 18.40 13.59 -10.48
N PHE A 83 17.63 12.67 -9.93
CA PHE A 83 16.33 12.98 -9.36
C PHE A 83 16.10 12.33 -7.99
N ASP A 84 15.26 13.00 -7.20
CA ASP A 84 14.72 12.50 -5.95
C ASP A 84 13.22 12.27 -6.08
N THR A 85 12.71 11.24 -5.40
CA THR A 85 11.29 10.90 -5.40
C THR A 85 10.73 10.96 -3.98
N THR A 86 9.63 11.68 -3.82
CA THR A 86 8.86 11.71 -2.57
C THR A 86 7.41 11.28 -2.83
N ALA A 87 6.82 10.50 -1.91
CA ALA A 87 5.40 10.20 -1.94
C ALA A 87 4.61 11.23 -1.13
N ASN A 88 3.51 11.74 -1.66
CA ASN A 88 2.57 12.58 -0.92
C ASN A 88 1.22 11.87 -0.84
N ALA A 89 0.68 11.75 0.36
CA ALA A 89 -0.56 11.04 0.61
C ALA A 89 -1.54 11.91 1.40
N SER A 90 -2.83 11.73 1.16
CA SER A 90 -3.90 12.43 1.85
C SER A 90 -5.16 11.58 1.99
N GLY A 91 -5.99 11.90 2.96
CA GLY A 91 -7.24 11.18 3.24
C GLY A 91 -7.13 10.22 4.42
N ALA A 92 -8.29 9.67 4.80
CA ALA A 92 -8.46 8.95 6.06
C ALA A 92 -7.55 7.71 6.15
N LEU A 93 -7.33 6.99 5.04
CA LEU A 93 -6.45 5.81 5.01
C LEU A 93 -4.99 6.12 5.38
N PHE A 94 -4.50 7.33 5.13
CA PHE A 94 -3.10 7.72 5.37
C PHE A 94 -2.93 8.54 6.65
N SER A 95 -3.91 8.49 7.55
CA SER A 95 -3.92 9.24 8.82
C SER A 95 -4.39 8.35 9.99
N GLY A 96 -4.31 8.85 11.21
CA GLY A 96 -4.74 8.11 12.41
C GLY A 96 -3.64 7.22 13.01
N ALA A 97 -4.04 6.23 13.81
CA ALA A 97 -3.14 5.42 14.62
C ALA A 97 -2.42 4.31 13.84
N ASN A 98 -3.05 3.75 12.80
CA ASN A 98 -2.52 2.66 11.97
C ASN A 98 -2.74 2.96 10.47
N PRO A 99 -2.14 4.04 9.93
CA PRO A 99 -2.36 4.45 8.55
C PRO A 99 -1.73 3.47 7.55
N ALA A 100 -2.27 3.42 6.34
CA ALA A 100 -1.59 2.85 5.19
C ALA A 100 -0.25 3.56 4.95
N VAL A 101 0.75 2.81 4.50
CA VAL A 101 2.11 3.30 4.27
C VAL A 101 2.47 3.12 2.81
N ILE A 102 2.99 4.18 2.20
CA ILE A 102 3.54 4.16 0.84
C ILE A 102 5.04 4.02 0.94
N THR A 103 5.58 3.01 0.27
CA THR A 103 7.02 2.76 0.21
C THR A 103 7.47 2.75 -1.24
N ILE A 104 8.28 3.73 -1.62
CA ILE A 104 9.02 3.72 -2.88
C ILE A 104 10.21 2.77 -2.70
N ASP A 105 10.61 2.06 -3.75
CA ASP A 105 11.83 1.27 -3.71
C ASP A 105 13.03 2.17 -3.34
N PRO A 106 13.78 1.83 -2.27
CA PRO A 106 14.88 2.64 -1.77
C PRO A 106 15.92 3.06 -2.81
N ALA A 107 16.11 2.27 -3.87
CA ALA A 107 17.03 2.60 -4.95
C ALA A 107 16.60 3.82 -5.78
N PHE A 108 15.35 4.29 -5.62
CA PHE A 108 14.75 5.36 -6.41
C PHE A 108 14.29 6.58 -5.61
N VAL A 109 14.62 6.61 -4.32
CA VAL A 109 14.21 7.69 -3.42
C VAL A 109 15.07 8.94 -3.60
N SER A 110 16.37 8.79 -3.84
CA SER A 110 17.28 9.94 -3.92
C SER A 110 18.51 9.70 -4.80
N ASP A 111 19.06 10.78 -5.35
CA ASP A 111 20.30 10.83 -6.14
C ASP A 111 20.30 9.85 -7.34
N VAL A 112 19.14 9.61 -7.94
CA VAL A 112 19.00 8.66 -9.06
C VAL A 112 19.48 9.30 -10.35
N VAL A 113 20.62 8.86 -10.86
CA VAL A 113 21.21 9.40 -12.11
C VAL A 113 20.46 8.87 -13.33
N LEU A 114 20.09 9.78 -14.23
CA LEU A 114 19.37 9.48 -15.47
C LEU A 114 19.97 10.22 -16.67
N ALA A 115 20.53 9.45 -17.61
CA ALA A 115 21.10 9.95 -18.85
C ALA A 115 20.03 10.64 -19.73
N PRO A 116 20.42 11.60 -20.61
CA PRO A 116 19.47 12.27 -21.50
C PRO A 116 18.77 11.26 -22.43
N GLY A 117 17.44 11.37 -22.54
CA GLY A 117 16.59 10.47 -23.31
C GLY A 117 16.33 9.10 -22.64
N ALA A 118 16.97 8.81 -21.50
CA ALA A 118 16.72 7.57 -20.76
C ALA A 118 15.42 7.66 -19.96
N SER A 119 14.81 6.50 -19.74
CA SER A 119 13.67 6.35 -18.85
C SER A 119 13.89 5.19 -17.89
N VAL A 120 13.34 5.30 -16.68
CA VAL A 120 13.45 4.28 -15.65
C VAL A 120 12.09 4.09 -14.96
N ASP A 121 11.76 2.86 -14.64
CA ASP A 121 10.57 2.54 -13.85
C ASP A 121 10.92 2.64 -12.36
N VAL A 122 10.11 3.39 -11.61
CA VAL A 122 10.20 3.56 -10.17
C VAL A 122 9.11 2.72 -9.51
N PRO A 123 9.44 1.56 -8.92
CA PRO A 123 8.48 0.72 -8.23
C PRO A 123 8.13 1.29 -6.86
N PHE A 124 6.89 1.04 -6.42
CA PHE A 124 6.40 1.40 -5.11
C PHE A 124 5.38 0.37 -4.60
N THR A 125 5.08 0.44 -3.31
CA THR A 125 4.04 -0.35 -2.66
C THR A 125 3.17 0.53 -1.76
N VAL A 126 1.92 0.12 -1.57
CA VAL A 126 0.99 0.66 -0.57
C VAL A 126 0.61 -0.50 0.33
N SER A 127 0.99 -0.43 1.60
CA SER A 127 0.76 -1.48 2.59
C SER A 127 -0.22 -0.99 3.65
N PHE A 128 -1.24 -1.77 3.95
CA PHE A 128 -2.21 -1.48 5.00
C PHE A 128 -1.90 -2.32 6.25
N PRO A 129 -1.67 -1.70 7.43
CA PRO A 129 -1.24 -2.43 8.62
C PRO A 129 -2.23 -3.51 9.06
N ILE A 130 -1.73 -4.65 9.50
CA ILE A 130 -2.56 -5.70 10.11
C ILE A 130 -3.21 -5.26 11.43
N ALA A 131 -2.63 -4.25 12.09
CA ALA A 131 -3.15 -3.65 13.32
C ALA A 131 -4.25 -2.59 13.06
N ALA A 132 -4.60 -2.33 11.79
CA ALA A 132 -5.67 -1.39 11.48
C ALA A 132 -7.02 -1.89 12.03
N ASP A 133 -7.72 -0.99 12.71
CA ASP A 133 -9.01 -1.28 13.33
C ASP A 133 -10.19 -0.89 12.41
N ASN A 134 -11.41 -1.07 12.91
CA ASN A 134 -12.63 -0.74 12.16
C ASN A 134 -12.81 0.76 11.89
N SER A 135 -12.00 1.67 12.45
CA SER A 135 -12.10 3.10 12.14
C SER A 135 -11.75 3.42 10.68
N TYR A 136 -11.03 2.51 10.01
CA TYR A 136 -10.68 2.59 8.60
C TYR A 136 -11.73 1.94 7.67
N GLN A 137 -12.84 1.42 8.20
CA GLN A 137 -13.86 0.77 7.39
C GLN A 137 -14.52 1.75 6.42
N GLY A 138 -14.41 1.47 5.11
CA GLY A 138 -14.90 2.36 4.05
C GLY A 138 -14.02 3.61 3.84
N ALA A 139 -12.87 3.69 4.50
CA ALA A 139 -11.93 4.79 4.31
C ALA A 139 -11.31 4.73 2.90
N SER A 140 -10.99 5.91 2.39
CA SER A 140 -10.25 6.10 1.16
C SER A 140 -9.12 7.10 1.39
N GLY A 141 -8.16 7.09 0.47
CA GLY A 141 -7.08 8.05 0.42
C GLY A 141 -6.62 8.25 -1.02
N THR A 142 -5.95 9.37 -1.25
CA THR A 142 -5.28 9.65 -2.52
C THR A 142 -3.81 9.85 -2.28
N PHE A 143 -2.99 9.48 -3.26
CA PHE A 143 -1.56 9.71 -3.20
C PHE A 143 -0.99 10.02 -4.58
N ASN A 144 0.13 10.72 -4.61
CA ASN A 144 0.93 10.97 -5.79
C ASN A 144 2.43 10.92 -5.44
N PHE A 145 3.28 11.05 -6.45
CA PHE A 145 4.72 11.13 -6.30
C PHE A 145 5.21 12.46 -6.85
N THR A 146 6.07 13.13 -6.10
CA THR A 146 6.85 14.28 -6.57
C THR A 146 8.22 13.80 -6.99
N VAL A 147 8.63 14.15 -8.21
CA VAL A 147 9.97 13.93 -8.74
C VAL A 147 10.64 15.29 -8.88
N SER A 148 11.77 15.47 -8.19
CA SER A 148 12.59 16.68 -8.26
C SER A 148 13.88 16.37 -9.00
N ALA A 149 14.23 17.14 -10.02
CA ALA A 149 15.36 16.87 -10.88
C ALA A 149 16.43 17.96 -10.81
N GLU A 150 17.68 17.57 -10.62
CA GLU A 150 18.84 18.47 -10.62
C GLU A 150 19.86 18.04 -11.66
N GLN A 151 20.48 18.99 -12.34
CA GLN A 151 21.55 18.67 -13.28
C GLN A 151 22.79 18.15 -12.54
N LEU A 152 23.43 17.09 -13.03
CA LEU A 152 24.67 16.58 -12.42
C LEU A 152 25.89 17.40 -12.85
N LYS A 153 25.87 17.93 -14.08
CA LYS A 153 26.98 18.73 -14.62
C LYS A 153 27.06 20.09 -13.91
N ASN A 154 28.15 20.30 -13.19
CA ASN A 154 28.50 21.52 -12.43
C ASN A 154 27.68 21.77 -11.15
N ASN A 155 27.00 20.74 -10.61
CA ASN A 155 26.37 20.79 -9.29
C ASN A 155 27.02 19.72 -8.40
N PRO A 156 28.02 20.08 -7.57
CA PRO A 156 28.71 19.13 -6.69
C PRO A 156 27.81 18.59 -5.56
#